data_AF-A0A9R1CVP9-F1
#
_entry.id   AF-A0A9R1CVP9-F1
#
_cell.length_a   1.000
_cell.length_b   1.000
_cell.length_c   1.000
_cell.angle_alpha   90.00
_cell.angle_beta   90.00
_cell.angle_gamma   90.00
#
_symmetry.space_group_name_H-M   'P 1'
#
loop_
_entity.id
_entity.type
_entity.pdbx_description
1 polymer ?
#
loop_
_entity_poly.entity_id
_entity_poly.type
_entity_poly.pdbx_seq_one_letter_code
_entity_poly.pdbx_strand_id
1 'polypeptide(L)' 'MFGAYIRAVLTIGIAVLAAAILETVGGFLLPHVGPQNGYLYKAFNGVIENALFIMLVGIAAALIARSVVESKSGVR' A
#
# COMPACT_ATOMS: atom_id res chain seq x y z
N MET A 1 14.56 5.03 15.85
CA MET A 1 13.18 5.37 16.27
C MET A 1 12.62 6.65 15.62
N PHE A 2 12.87 7.88 16.10
CA PHE A 2 12.17 9.11 15.64
C PHE A 2 12.25 9.40 14.13
N GLY A 3 13.44 9.26 13.52
CA GLY A 3 13.62 9.44 12.07
C GLY A 3 12.95 8.36 11.20
N ALA A 4 12.56 7.21 11.77
CA ALA A 4 11.75 6.22 11.05
C ALA A 4 10.28 6.63 11.04
N TYR A 5 9.77 7.20 12.13
CA TYR A 5 8.40 7.71 12.20
C TYR A 5 8.17 8.91 11.28
N ILE A 6 9.11 9.87 11.22
CA ILE A 6 9.00 11.02 10.30
C ILE A 6 8.94 10.55 8.83
N ARG A 7 9.80 9.60 8.45
CA ARG A 7 9.78 9.04 7.09
C ARG A 7 8.51 8.25 6.82
N ALA A 8 7.99 7.54 7.82
CA ALA A 8 6.74 6.80 7.70
C ALA A 8 5.56 7.72 7.38
N VAL A 9 5.48 8.89 8.04
CA VAL A 9 4.44 9.90 7.77
C VAL A 9 4.52 10.40 6.33
N LEU A 10 5.72 10.70 5.83
CA LEU A 10 5.91 11.08 4.42
C LEU A 10 5.51 9.96 3.46
N THR A 11 5.87 8.70 3.74
CA THR A 11 5.46 7.56 2.91
C THR A 11 3.96 7.28 2.95
N ILE A 12 3.26 7.60 4.04
CA ILE A 12 1.79 7.52 4.10
C ILE A 12 1.18 8.54 3.14
N GLY A 13 1.67 9.78 3.13
CA GLY A 13 1.22 10.80 2.16
C GLY A 13 1.42 10.36 0.70
N ILE A 14 2.57 9.75 0.40
CA ILE A 14 2.86 9.18 -0.92
C ILE A 14 1.92 8.01 -1.22
N ALA A 15 1.64 7.13 -0.25
CA ALA A 15 0.72 6.00 -0.43
C ALA A 15 -0.72 6.45 -0.72
N VAL A 16 -1.20 7.50 -0.05
CA VAL A 16 -2.51 8.10 -0.34
C VAL A 16 -2.56 8.64 -1.78
N LEU A 17 -1.54 9.39 -2.18
CA LEU A 17 -1.47 9.95 -3.53
C LEU A 17 -1.35 8.85 -4.60
N ALA A 18 -0.54 7.82 -4.35
CA ALA A 18 -0.39 6.67 -5.23
C ALA A 18 -1.68 5.84 -5.34
N ALA A 19 -2.39 5.64 -4.23
CA ALA A 19 -3.69 4.96 -4.23
C ALA A 19 -4.73 5.74 -5.05
N ALA A 20 -4.81 7.06 -4.89
CA ALA A 20 -5.71 7.90 -5.67
C ALA A 20 -5.41 7.84 -7.18
N ILE A 21 -4.13 7.87 -7.56
CA ILE A 21 -3.72 7.68 -8.97
C ILE A 21 -4.12 6.28 -9.45
N LEU A 22 -3.87 5.24 -8.65
CA LEU A 22 -4.20 3.86 -9.03
C LEU A 22 -5.71 3.65 -9.18
N GLU A 23 -6.54 4.26 -8.33
CA GLU A 23 -8.00 4.20 -8.44
C GLU A 23 -8.48 4.90 -9.71
N THR A 24 -7.90 6.06 -10.03
CA THR A 24 -8.24 6.82 -11.24
C THR A 24 -7.84 6.08 -12.52
N VAL A 25 -6.58 5.61 -12.60
CA VAL A 25 -6.04 4.91 -13.77
C VAL A 25 -6.62 3.50 -13.88
N GLY A 26 -6.73 2.81 -12.75
CA GLY A 26 -7.29 1.46 -12.64
C GLY A 26 -8.75 1.42 -13.05
N GLY A 27 -9.58 2.36 -12.59
CA GLY A 27 -10.98 2.47 -13.01
C GLY A 27 -11.15 2.73 -14.51
N PHE A 28 -10.24 3.50 -15.12
CA PHE A 28 -10.23 3.73 -16.57
C PHE A 28 -9.83 2.47 -17.37
N LEU A 29 -8.85 1.70 -16.87
CA LEU A 29 -8.33 0.52 -17.56
C LEU A 29 -9.15 -0.75 -17.29
N LEU A 30 -9.85 -0.85 -16.16
CA LEU A 30 -10.66 -2.00 -15.74
C LEU A 30 -11.64 -2.51 -16.83
N PRO A 31 -12.41 -1.64 -17.50
CA PRO A 31 -13.31 -2.05 -18.59
C PRO A 31 -12.59 -2.70 -19.77
N HIS A 32 -11.29 -2.43 -19.95
CA HIS A 32 -10.48 -2.98 -21.05
C HIS A 32 -9.88 -4.36 -20.72
N VAL A 33 -9.91 -4.78 -19.45
CA VAL A 33 -9.36 -6.07 -19.00
C VAL A 33 -10.29 -7.25 -19.34
N GLY A 34 -11.60 -7.02 -19.37
CA GLY A 34 -12.57 -8.05 -19.73
C GLY A 34 -13.96 -7.81 -19.16
N PRO A 35 -14.86 -8.81 -19.28
CA PRO A 35 -16.24 -8.69 -18.80
C PRO A 35 -16.29 -8.47 -17.28
N GLN A 36 -17.22 -7.61 -16.83
CA GLN A 36 -17.41 -7.28 -15.39
C GLN A 36 -17.66 -8.51 -14.51
N ASN A 37 -18.26 -9.55 -15.08
CA ASN A 37 -18.54 -10.81 -14.37
C ASN A 37 -17.35 -11.78 -14.34
N GLY A 38 -16.29 -11.50 -15.11
CA GLY A 38 -15.10 -12.32 -15.17
C GLY A 38 -14.29 -12.28 -13.88
N TYR A 39 -13.69 -13.40 -13.50
CA TYR A 39 -12.83 -13.49 -12.32
C TYR A 39 -11.65 -12.50 -12.38
N LEU A 40 -11.12 -12.25 -13.59
CA LEU A 40 -10.01 -11.32 -13.78
C LEU A 40 -10.42 -9.88 -13.46
N TYR A 41 -11.56 -9.41 -13.97
CA TYR A 41 -12.10 -8.08 -13.68
C TYR A 41 -12.33 -7.91 -12.17
N LYS A 42 -12.97 -8.88 -11.52
CA LYS A 42 -13.27 -8.82 -10.08
C LYS A 42 -12.01 -8.80 -9.22
N ALA A 43 -10.98 -9.58 -9.60
CA ALA A 43 -9.71 -9.60 -8.89
C ALA A 43 -8.99 -8.23 -8.97
N PHE A 44 -8.87 -7.66 -10.16
CA PHE A 44 -8.26 -6.33 -10.32
C PHE A 44 -9.08 -5.23 -9.65
N ASN A 45 -10.41 -5.28 -9.76
CA ASN A 45 -11.29 -4.34 -9.09
C ASN A 45 -11.11 -4.39 -7.57
N GLY A 46 -11.07 -5.58 -6.98
CA GLY A 46 -10.82 -5.76 -5.56
C GLY A 46 -9.46 -5.22 -5.12
N VAL A 47 -8.41 -5.40 -5.92
CA VAL A 47 -7.08 -4.84 -5.62
C VAL A 47 -7.09 -3.32 -5.69
N ILE A 48 -7.75 -2.73 -6.69
CA ILE A 48 -7.81 -1.28 -6.88
C ILE A 48 -8.61 -0.61 -5.77
N GLU A 49 -9.78 -1.14 -5.42
CA GLU A 49 -10.63 -0.63 -4.33
C GLU A 49 -9.94 -0.70 -2.96
N ASN A 50 -9.06 -1.69 -2.76
CA ASN A 50 -8.34 -1.88 -1.50
C ASN A 50 -6.88 -1.40 -1.56
N ALA A 51 -6.47 -0.70 -2.62
CA ALA A 51 -5.08 -0.34 -2.86
C ALA A 51 -4.46 0.46 -1.70
N LEU A 52 -5.20 1.45 -1.18
CA LEU A 52 -4.75 2.24 -0.03
C LEU A 52 -4.51 1.37 1.20
N PHE A 53 -5.47 0.49 1.51
CA PHE A 53 -5.37 -0.39 2.66
C PHE A 53 -4.15 -1.31 2.55
N ILE A 54 -3.94 -1.91 1.38
CA ILE A 54 -2.79 -2.78 1.09
C ILE A 54 -1.47 -2.01 1.30
N MET A 55 -1.38 -0.78 0.80
CA MET A 55 -0.19 0.06 0.96
C MET A 55 0.07 0.42 2.42
N LEU A 56 -0.96 0.78 3.19
CA LEU A 56 -0.84 1.07 4.62
C LEU A 56 -0.39 -0.14 5.43
N VAL A 57 -0.91 -1.33 5.13
CA VAL A 57 -0.46 -2.59 5.74
C VAL A 57 1.02 -2.84 5.43
N GLY A 58 1.47 -2.58 4.20
CA GLY A 58 2.88 -2.66 3.83
C GLY A 58 3.78 -1.71 4.63
N ILE A 59 3.35 -0.46 4.80
CA ILE A 59 4.08 0.54 5.63
C ILE A 59 4.13 0.10 7.09
N ALA A 60 3.01 -0.40 7.64
CA ALA A 60 2.96 -0.91 9.01
C ALA A 60 3.90 -2.12 9.20
N ALA A 61 3.91 -3.06 8.26
CA ALA A 61 4.81 -4.20 8.29
C ALA A 61 6.29 -3.77 8.24
N ALA A 62 6.64 -2.79 7.41
CA ALA A 62 7.99 -2.25 7.33
C ALA A 62 8.42 -1.56 8.64
N LEU A 63 7.52 -0.82 9.28
CA LEU A 63 7.75 -0.21 10.59
C LEU A 63 8.02 -1.25 11.67
N ILE A 64 7.22 -2.33 11.71
CA ILE A 64 7.40 -3.43 12.67
C ILE A 64 8.72 -4.16 12.41
N ALA A 65 9.03 -4.48 11.15
CA ALA A 65 10.29 -5.14 10.81
C ALA A 65 11.49 -4.32 11.29
N ARG A 66 11.44 -3.01 11.09
CA ARG A 66 12.51 -2.11 11.53
C ARG A 66 12.59 -1.97 13.05
N SER A 67 11.46 -1.89 13.75
CA SER A 67 11.45 -1.78 15.21
C SER A 67 12.06 -3.03 15.86
N VAL A 68 11.81 -4.22 15.31
CA VAL A 68 12.41 -5.47 15.76
C VAL A 68 13.93 -5.50 15.54
N VAL A 69 14.43 -5.02 14.40
CA VAL A 69 15.88 -4.97 14.11
C VAL A 69 16.59 -3.97 15.03
N GLU A 70 16.04 -2.77 15.20
CA GLU A 70 16.61 -1.74 16.09
C GLU A 70 16.63 -2.23 17.56
N SER A 71 15.56 -2.91 18.01
CA SER A 71 15.47 -3.50 19.36
C SER A 71 16.57 -4.52 19.65
N LYS A 72 16.93 -5.37 18.67
CA LYS A 72 18.02 -6.34 18.83
C LYS A 72 19.41 -5.70 18.85
N SER A 73 19.59 -4.55 18.20
CA SER A 73 20.89 -3.86 18.16
C SER A 73 21.29 -3.17 19.47
N GLY A 74 20.32 -2.91 20.36
CA GLY A 74 20.55 -2.26 21.66
C GLY A 74 20.96 -3.19 22.81
N VAL A 75 21.24 -4.48 22.54
CA VAL A 75 21.65 -5.49 23.56
C VAL A 75 23.17 -5.74 23.53
N ARG A 76 23.96 -4.75 23.10
CA ARG A 76 25.42 -4.78 23.23
C ARG A 76 25.94 -3.45 23.73
#